data_AF-A0AAE9EJQ5-F1
#
_entry.id   AF-A0AAE9EJQ5-F1
#
_cell.length_a   1.000
_cell.length_b   1.000
_cell.length_c   1.000
_cell.angle_alpha   90.00
_cell.angle_beta   90.00
_cell.angle_gamma   90.00
#
_symmetry.space_group_name_H-M   'P 1'
#
loop_
_entity.id
_entity.type
_entity.pdbx_description
1 polymer ?
#
loop_
_entity_poly.entity_id
_entity_poly.type
_entity_poly.pdbx_seq_one_letter_code
_entity_poly.pdbx_strand_id
1 'polypeptide(L)'
;MAIGKLSSRIHSYFNKECESAIFNCELMLWDKKTKKLCRHNDASGTSDAQVLSFRHVKPDDNQQLTVVLFDLLYLNGKPFFGAPLHQRLEMLKIAPLKKEREDTIFIAKHEEASKKEEIQQYFEAAMANDEEGIVVKRADSVYLKGQRSAANGWFKLKPSASKDCDLDLALVAIFPGAGRNGKTVYRFAAYDEKAKNYKLCLGCSYGLAKDVHDAIRMECGQLLEEAPEELTYYGKRPMNIDKEKGGFIDFERWQVIKITSNGVRNGKLVDPVMREWRLDKPVDQINTWDEFRDYSTKVQDCKLGDEVADSDEEEDRKPDPLKVERITRKAIHQAAPVQLKRAKLESSLSGIEVAVLQGTSDAVRRKCEEILKHFGASVVKAITSSTQLCIATAPKPTHPKTAQAISQNTCTVLKPAWLERCNKDDLIQPWSESEVFHVKEGGFEIEN
;
A
#
# COMPACT_ATOMS: atom_id res chain seq x y z
N MET A 1 -18.57 4.23 11.05
CA MET A 1 -17.70 4.00 9.87
C MET A 1 -16.24 4.27 10.24
N ALA A 2 -15.31 3.39 9.86
CA ALA A 2 -13.94 3.31 10.40
C ALA A 2 -12.91 4.29 9.79
N ILE A 3 -13.33 5.24 8.95
CA ILE A 3 -12.43 6.16 8.24
C ILE A 3 -11.83 7.25 9.16
N GLY A 4 -12.36 7.43 10.39
CA GLY A 4 -11.94 8.48 11.32
C GLY A 4 -10.81 8.15 12.33
N LYS A 5 -10.25 6.93 12.35
CA LYS A 5 -9.30 6.54 13.43
C LYS A 5 -7.82 6.81 13.12
N LEU A 6 -7.38 6.73 11.88
CA LEU A 6 -5.96 6.91 11.55
C LEU A 6 -5.62 8.39 11.37
N SER A 7 -6.38 9.09 10.52
CA SER A 7 -6.17 10.50 10.20
C SER A 7 -6.13 11.38 11.45
N SER A 8 -7.05 11.17 12.40
CA SER A 8 -7.10 11.90 13.67
C SER A 8 -5.85 11.66 14.55
N ARG A 9 -5.32 10.43 14.56
CA ARG A 9 -4.11 10.08 15.31
C ARG A 9 -2.85 10.70 14.71
N ILE A 10 -2.73 10.75 13.39
CA ILE A 10 -1.53 11.24 12.70
C ILE A 10 -1.56 12.75 12.45
N HIS A 11 -2.73 13.40 12.39
CA HIS A 11 -2.85 14.82 12.02
C HIS A 11 -1.99 15.74 12.90
N SER A 12 -1.95 15.47 14.20
CA SER A 12 -1.16 16.24 15.15
C SER A 12 0.36 16.11 14.98
N TYR A 13 0.85 15.22 14.11
CA TYR A 13 2.28 15.01 13.83
C TYR A 13 2.78 15.84 12.65
N PHE A 14 1.89 16.38 11.81
CA PHE A 14 2.29 17.25 10.71
C PHE A 14 2.70 18.64 11.21
N ASN A 15 3.66 19.23 10.50
CA ASN A 15 4.03 20.63 10.64
C ASN A 15 2.85 21.52 10.19
N LYS A 16 2.65 22.67 10.84
CA LYS A 16 1.63 23.65 10.46
C LYS A 16 1.84 24.18 9.03
N GLU A 17 3.10 24.20 8.59
CA GLU A 17 3.49 24.62 7.25
C GLU A 17 3.19 23.56 6.18
N CYS A 18 2.90 22.32 6.56
CA CYS A 18 2.53 21.25 5.64
C CYS A 18 1.04 21.35 5.31
N GLU A 19 0.69 22.15 4.31
CA GLU A 19 -0.68 22.39 3.86
C GLU A 19 -1.21 21.21 3.02
N SER A 20 -0.37 20.61 2.18
CA SER A 20 -0.75 19.47 1.34
C SER A 20 0.45 18.59 1.04
N ALA A 21 0.30 17.27 1.11
CA ALA A 21 1.37 16.34 0.82
C ALA A 21 0.86 15.01 0.24
N ILE A 22 1.67 14.36 -0.58
CA ILE A 22 1.47 12.97 -1.03
C ILE A 22 2.71 12.18 -0.66
N PHE A 23 2.52 11.14 0.14
CA PHE A 23 3.58 10.23 0.57
C PHE A 23 3.46 8.90 -0.12
N ASN A 24 4.60 8.23 -0.28
CA ASN A 24 4.62 6.78 -0.40
C ASN A 24 4.94 6.18 0.97
N CYS A 25 4.15 5.20 1.39
CA CYS A 25 4.19 4.68 2.75
C CYS A 25 3.73 3.23 2.80
N GLU A 26 4.14 2.54 3.87
CA GLU A 26 3.64 1.22 4.23
C GLU A 26 2.72 1.36 5.46
N LEU A 27 1.53 0.78 5.37
CA LEU A 27 0.61 0.73 6.51
C LEU A 27 0.86 -0.55 7.29
N MET A 28 1.32 -0.40 8.53
CA MET A 28 1.74 -1.52 9.37
C MET A 28 0.88 -1.62 10.63
N LEU A 29 0.91 -2.80 11.27
CA LEU A 29 0.39 -2.99 12.62
C LEU A 29 1.55 -2.86 13.61
N TRP A 30 1.29 -2.16 14.71
CA TRP A 30 2.20 -1.99 15.83
C TRP A 30 1.64 -2.71 17.06
N ASP A 31 2.45 -3.56 17.69
CA ASP A 31 2.09 -4.23 18.93
C ASP A 31 2.41 -3.35 20.15
N LYS A 32 1.38 -2.98 20.91
CA LYS A 32 1.52 -2.09 22.07
C LYS A 32 2.30 -2.71 23.23
N LYS A 33 2.35 -4.05 23.35
CA LYS A 33 3.07 -4.78 24.40
C LYS A 33 4.53 -4.99 24.02
N THR A 34 4.80 -5.56 22.84
CA THR A 34 6.16 -5.89 22.44
C THR A 34 6.93 -4.69 21.91
N LYS A 35 6.24 -3.59 21.57
CA LYS A 35 6.81 -2.38 20.97
C LYS A 35 7.56 -2.69 19.67
N LYS A 36 6.94 -3.54 18.84
CA LYS A 36 7.46 -3.94 17.52
C LYS A 36 6.37 -3.88 16.47
N LEU A 37 6.78 -3.76 15.21
CA LEU A 37 5.89 -3.95 14.07
C LEU A 37 5.45 -5.41 14.00
N CYS A 38 4.16 -5.65 13.84
CA CYS A 38 3.63 -6.98 13.54
C CYS A 38 3.87 -7.29 12.07
N ARG A 39 4.08 -8.57 11.77
CA ARG A 39 4.14 -9.04 10.39
C ARG A 39 2.75 -9.32 9.87
N HIS A 40 2.66 -9.28 8.54
CA HIS A 40 1.47 -9.79 7.86
C HIS A 40 1.20 -11.22 8.33
N ASN A 41 -0.04 -11.59 8.61
CA ASN A 41 -0.42 -12.93 9.07
C ASN A 41 0.13 -13.44 10.42
N ASP A 42 0.65 -12.56 11.28
CA ASP A 42 0.89 -12.92 12.68
C ASP A 42 -0.44 -13.36 13.33
N ALA A 43 -0.36 -14.40 14.17
CA ALA A 43 -1.53 -14.95 14.83
C ALA A 43 -2.17 -13.89 15.74
N SER A 44 -3.49 -13.73 15.64
CA SER A 44 -4.23 -12.85 16.55
C SER A 44 -4.93 -13.69 17.61
N GLY A 45 -4.59 -13.45 18.88
CA GLY A 45 -5.35 -13.99 20.01
C GLY A 45 -6.66 -13.22 20.30
N THR A 46 -6.96 -12.14 19.57
CA THR A 46 -8.07 -11.22 19.88
C THR A 46 -9.03 -10.95 18.72
N SER A 47 -8.68 -11.37 17.50
CA SER A 47 -9.56 -11.23 16.32
C SER A 47 -10.25 -12.55 15.98
N ASP A 48 -11.52 -12.48 15.61
CA ASP A 48 -12.31 -13.60 15.09
C ASP A 48 -11.68 -14.23 13.82
N ALA A 49 -10.74 -13.54 13.19
CA ALA A 49 -10.06 -13.93 11.96
C ALA A 49 -8.83 -14.85 12.16
N GLN A 50 -8.47 -15.24 13.39
CA GLN A 50 -7.27 -16.02 13.75
C GLN A 50 -5.92 -15.40 13.29
N VAL A 51 -5.96 -14.28 12.57
CA VAL A 51 -4.86 -13.66 11.83
C VAL A 51 -5.03 -12.15 11.89
N LEU A 52 -3.95 -11.42 12.24
CA LEU A 52 -3.97 -9.96 12.32
C LEU A 52 -4.29 -9.31 10.97
N SER A 53 -5.25 -8.39 10.96
CA SER A 53 -5.69 -7.67 9.76
C SER A 53 -5.78 -6.17 9.99
N PHE A 54 -5.13 -5.40 9.11
CA PHE A 54 -5.20 -3.93 9.11
C PHE A 54 -6.62 -3.39 8.87
N ARG A 55 -7.54 -4.20 8.32
CA ARG A 55 -8.93 -3.81 8.05
C ARG A 55 -9.84 -3.91 9.27
N HIS A 56 -9.51 -4.74 10.24
CA HIS A 56 -10.41 -5.13 11.32
C HIS A 56 -9.83 -4.90 12.73
N VAL A 57 -9.07 -3.82 12.92
CA VAL A 57 -8.48 -3.47 14.23
C VAL A 57 -9.52 -2.80 15.14
N LYS A 58 -9.79 -3.40 16.30
CA LYS A 58 -10.67 -2.87 17.35
C LYS A 58 -9.87 -1.93 18.28
N PRO A 59 -10.50 -0.92 18.93
CA PRO A 59 -9.78 0.00 19.84
C PRO A 59 -9.03 -0.69 20.98
N ASP A 60 -9.62 -1.75 21.52
CA ASP A 60 -9.10 -2.49 22.67
C ASP A 60 -8.08 -3.56 22.28
N ASP A 61 -7.88 -3.79 20.98
CA ASP A 61 -6.86 -4.74 20.51
C ASP A 61 -5.48 -4.30 20.98
N ASN A 62 -4.61 -5.27 21.23
CA ASN A 62 -3.22 -4.98 21.54
C ASN A 62 -2.46 -4.37 20.35
N GLN A 63 -3.00 -4.52 19.14
CA GLN A 63 -2.44 -4.01 17.90
C GLN A 63 -3.11 -2.70 17.48
N GLN A 64 -2.33 -1.81 16.87
CA GLN A 64 -2.83 -0.56 16.30
C GLN A 64 -2.17 -0.26 14.97
N LEU A 65 -2.84 0.51 14.12
CA LEU A 65 -2.25 0.96 12.85
C LEU A 65 -1.14 1.98 13.12
N THR A 66 -0.06 1.88 12.34
CA THR A 66 1.02 2.86 12.24
C THR A 66 1.38 3.09 10.76
N VAL A 67 1.83 4.30 10.43
CA VAL A 67 2.20 4.69 9.06
C VAL A 67 3.72 4.82 8.96
N VAL A 68 4.33 4.04 8.08
CA VAL A 68 5.77 4.06 7.83
C VAL A 68 6.03 4.78 6.51
N LEU A 69 6.50 6.03 6.57
CA LEU A 69 6.78 6.84 5.38
C LEU A 69 8.15 6.47 4.79
N PHE A 70 8.25 6.35 3.47
CA PHE A 70 9.54 6.04 2.82
C PHE A 70 9.79 6.83 1.53
N ASP A 71 8.86 7.68 1.10
CA ASP A 71 9.07 8.63 0.00
C ASP A 71 8.10 9.82 0.08
N LEU A 72 8.49 10.96 -0.49
CA LEU A 72 7.67 12.18 -0.63
C LEU A 72 7.47 12.49 -2.12
N LEU A 73 6.22 12.48 -2.57
CA LEU A 73 5.87 12.65 -3.98
C LEU A 73 5.32 14.05 -4.30
N TYR A 74 4.81 14.75 -3.29
CA TYR A 74 4.23 16.09 -3.43
C TYR A 74 4.24 16.81 -2.09
N LEU A 75 4.51 18.12 -2.10
CA LEU A 75 4.41 18.98 -0.93
C LEU A 75 4.04 20.41 -1.34
N ASN A 76 2.98 20.97 -0.76
CA ASN A 76 2.58 22.38 -0.85
C ASN A 76 2.62 22.95 -2.28
N GLY A 77 1.86 22.35 -3.19
CA GLY A 77 1.85 22.80 -4.58
C GLY A 77 2.94 22.16 -5.46
N LYS A 78 4.01 21.61 -4.88
CA LYS A 78 5.17 21.16 -5.63
C LYS A 78 5.21 19.64 -5.80
N PRO A 79 5.16 19.11 -7.03
CA PRO A 79 5.41 17.69 -7.29
C PRO A 79 6.91 17.38 -7.18
N PHE A 80 7.23 16.20 -6.67
CA PHE A 80 8.60 15.70 -6.50
C PHE A 80 8.94 14.50 -7.40
N PHE A 81 8.06 14.11 -8.31
CA PHE A 81 8.26 12.95 -9.18
C PHE A 81 9.58 12.97 -9.96
N GLY A 82 9.97 14.15 -10.47
CA GLY A 82 11.23 14.35 -11.22
C GLY A 82 12.45 14.63 -10.33
N ALA A 83 12.28 14.77 -9.01
CA ALA A 83 13.41 14.97 -8.10
C ALA A 83 14.08 13.62 -7.81
N PRO A 84 15.42 13.55 -7.73
CA PRO A 84 16.15 12.37 -7.28
C PRO A 84 15.77 11.92 -5.88
N LEU A 85 15.87 10.62 -5.60
CA LEU A 85 15.47 10.03 -4.32
C LEU A 85 16.11 10.72 -3.11
N HIS A 86 17.41 11.01 -3.15
CA HIS A 86 18.10 11.68 -2.03
C HIS A 86 17.44 13.02 -1.66
N GLN A 87 17.00 13.81 -2.65
CA GLN A 87 16.29 15.07 -2.38
C GLN A 87 14.89 14.83 -1.83
N ARG A 88 14.18 13.79 -2.32
CA ARG A 88 12.86 13.44 -1.80
C ARG A 88 12.94 12.98 -0.34
N LEU A 89 13.96 12.19 0.01
CA LEU A 89 14.21 11.75 1.39
C LEU A 89 14.62 12.90 2.31
N GLU A 90 15.52 13.79 1.86
CA GLU A 90 15.88 15.00 2.60
C GLU A 90 14.63 15.83 2.90
N MET A 91 13.78 16.05 1.89
CA MET A 91 12.54 16.79 2.04
C MET A 91 11.52 16.10 2.95
N LEU A 92 11.39 14.77 2.84
CA LEU A 92 10.55 13.96 3.73
C LEU A 92 10.98 14.10 5.19
N LYS A 93 12.28 14.17 5.46
CA LYS A 93 12.85 14.31 6.79
C LYS A 93 12.61 15.69 7.41
N ILE A 94 12.69 16.76 6.61
CA ILE A 94 12.76 18.12 7.15
C ILE A 94 11.46 18.92 7.13
N ALA A 95 10.46 18.53 6.34
CA ALA A 95 9.31 19.41 6.05
C ALA A 95 7.95 18.93 6.59
N PRO A 96 7.48 17.69 6.31
CA PRO A 96 6.09 17.32 6.57
C PRO A 96 5.79 17.07 8.05
N LEU A 97 6.69 16.41 8.78
CA LEU A 97 6.47 16.00 10.17
C LEU A 97 7.22 16.93 11.14
N LYS A 98 6.59 17.29 12.26
CA LYS A 98 7.25 18.02 13.36
C LYS A 98 7.74 17.12 14.49
N LYS A 99 7.28 15.87 14.50
CA LYS A 99 7.68 14.79 15.42
C LYS A 99 7.35 13.45 14.79
N GLU A 100 8.01 12.40 15.24
CA GLU A 100 7.79 11.02 14.79
C GLU A 100 7.53 10.11 15.98
N ARG A 101 6.76 9.04 15.76
CA ARG A 101 6.57 7.98 16.73
C ARG A 101 6.26 6.66 16.02
N GLU A 102 7.03 5.63 16.33
CA GLU A 102 6.96 4.31 15.68
C GLU A 102 5.57 3.66 15.76
N ASP A 103 4.83 3.93 16.83
CA ASP A 103 3.48 3.40 17.03
C ASP A 103 2.37 4.13 16.25
N THR A 104 2.68 5.25 15.57
CA THR A 104 1.68 6.13 14.96
C THR A 104 2.06 6.57 13.54
N ILE A 105 3.15 7.32 13.38
CA ILE A 105 3.67 7.77 12.08
C ILE A 105 5.15 8.12 12.22
N PHE A 106 5.98 7.56 11.35
CA PHE A 106 7.42 7.78 11.35
C PHE A 106 8.02 7.51 9.97
N ILE A 107 9.24 7.98 9.75
CA ILE A 107 10.00 7.74 8.52
C ILE A 107 10.77 6.44 8.67
N ALA A 108 10.71 5.58 7.65
CA ALA A 108 11.49 4.35 7.59
C ALA A 108 12.99 4.68 7.75
N LYS A 109 13.68 3.90 8.58
CA LYS A 109 15.13 3.98 8.69
C LYS A 109 15.74 3.66 7.32
N HIS A 110 16.73 4.44 6.93
CA HIS A 110 17.49 4.21 5.70
C HIS A 110 18.94 4.59 5.94
N GLU A 111 19.83 3.85 5.31
CA GLU A 111 21.28 4.08 5.36
C GLU A 111 21.79 4.23 3.92
N GLU A 112 22.84 5.02 3.73
CA GLU A 112 23.52 5.13 2.45
C GLU A 112 24.57 4.02 2.33
N ALA A 113 24.61 3.36 1.18
CA ALA A 113 25.59 2.34 0.87
C ALA A 113 26.22 2.65 -0.49
N SER A 114 27.53 2.48 -0.59
CA SER A 114 28.32 2.63 -1.81
C SER A 114 29.03 1.34 -2.23
N LYS A 115 29.06 0.33 -1.35
CA LYS A 115 29.75 -0.94 -1.58
C LYS A 115 28.83 -2.14 -1.37
N LYS A 116 29.16 -3.26 -2.04
CA LYS A 116 28.41 -4.52 -1.92
C LYS A 116 28.45 -5.06 -0.49
N GLU A 117 29.58 -4.92 0.19
CA GLU A 117 29.78 -5.41 1.56
C GLU A 117 28.86 -4.70 2.56
N GLU A 118 28.58 -3.40 2.35
CA GLU A 118 27.65 -2.63 3.17
C GLU A 118 26.20 -3.14 2.96
N ILE A 119 25.81 -3.37 1.71
CA ILE A 119 24.49 -3.94 1.37
C ILE A 119 24.34 -5.32 2.00
N GLN A 120 25.38 -6.15 1.94
CA GLN A 120 25.41 -7.48 2.56
C GLN A 120 25.20 -7.38 4.08
N GLN A 121 25.92 -6.48 4.77
CA GLN A 121 25.75 -6.27 6.21
C GLN A 121 24.33 -5.83 6.58
N TYR A 122 23.72 -4.93 5.81
CA TYR A 122 22.34 -4.51 6.05
C TYR A 122 21.34 -5.64 5.80
N PHE A 123 21.58 -6.48 4.79
CA PHE A 123 20.77 -7.66 4.54
C PHE A 123 20.86 -8.66 5.68
N GLU A 124 22.08 -9.03 6.12
CA GLU A 124 22.29 -9.94 7.25
C GLU A 124 21.65 -9.40 8.54
N ALA A 125 21.75 -8.09 8.79
CA ALA A 125 21.09 -7.47 9.94
C ALA A 125 19.55 -7.57 9.85
N ALA A 126 18.97 -7.42 8.66
CA ALA A 126 17.53 -7.61 8.46
C ALA A 126 17.13 -9.07 8.71
N MET A 127 17.92 -10.04 8.23
CA MET A 127 17.67 -11.48 8.46
C MET A 127 17.78 -11.86 9.93
N ALA A 128 18.80 -11.38 10.64
CA ALA A 128 18.98 -11.60 12.07
C ALA A 128 17.85 -10.98 12.92
N ASN A 129 17.27 -9.86 12.46
CA ASN A 129 16.09 -9.24 13.07
C ASN A 129 14.76 -9.89 12.63
N ASP A 130 14.84 -10.95 11.82
CA ASP A 130 13.70 -11.70 11.29
C ASP A 130 12.78 -10.76 10.48
N GLU A 131 13.35 -9.83 9.72
CA GLU A 131 12.66 -8.96 8.78
C GLU A 131 12.47 -9.66 7.42
N GLU A 132 11.64 -9.10 6.54
CA GLU A 132 11.38 -9.70 5.21
C GLU A 132 12.59 -9.63 4.27
N GLY A 133 13.49 -8.67 4.50
CA GLY A 133 14.59 -8.31 3.60
C GLY A 133 14.83 -6.80 3.59
N ILE A 134 15.61 -6.34 2.61
CA ILE A 134 15.91 -4.92 2.42
C ILE A 134 15.43 -4.43 1.05
N VAL A 135 15.21 -3.13 0.96
CA VAL A 135 14.96 -2.44 -0.31
C VAL A 135 16.14 -1.53 -0.62
N VAL A 136 16.88 -1.84 -1.68
CA VAL A 136 18.00 -1.03 -2.16
C VAL A 136 17.48 -0.09 -3.23
N LYS A 137 17.73 1.21 -3.08
CA LYS A 137 17.27 2.21 -4.05
C LYS A 137 18.44 3.06 -4.49
N ARG A 138 18.57 3.27 -5.79
CA ARG A 138 19.51 4.23 -6.38
C ARG A 138 19.21 5.64 -5.87
N ALA A 139 20.19 6.32 -5.30
CA ALA A 139 20.05 7.67 -4.74
C ALA A 139 19.67 8.73 -5.79
N ASP A 140 20.04 8.49 -7.05
CA ASP A 140 19.73 9.34 -8.21
C ASP A 140 18.40 8.97 -8.90
N SER A 141 17.69 7.93 -8.44
CA SER A 141 16.44 7.49 -9.07
C SER A 141 15.31 8.51 -8.91
N VAL A 142 14.61 8.78 -10.01
CA VAL A 142 13.35 9.53 -10.04
C VAL A 142 12.17 8.61 -9.76
N TYR A 143 11.02 9.17 -9.35
CA TYR A 143 9.83 8.37 -9.11
C TYR A 143 9.04 8.16 -10.40
N LEU A 144 8.98 6.92 -10.89
CA LEU A 144 8.26 6.57 -12.12
C LEU A 144 6.94 5.85 -11.78
N LYS A 145 5.82 6.48 -12.12
CA LYS A 145 4.49 5.93 -11.86
C LYS A 145 4.25 4.66 -12.68
N GLY A 146 3.84 3.58 -12.01
CA GLY A 146 3.39 2.35 -12.67
C GLY A 146 4.50 1.44 -13.21
N GLN A 147 5.77 1.82 -13.06
CA GLN A 147 6.89 0.97 -13.47
C GLN A 147 7.39 0.10 -12.31
N ARG A 148 7.53 -1.20 -12.59
CA ARG A 148 8.00 -2.24 -11.65
C ARG A 148 9.23 -2.98 -12.20
N SER A 149 10.09 -2.30 -12.96
CA SER A 149 11.31 -2.89 -13.52
C SER A 149 12.53 -2.50 -12.69
N ALA A 150 13.55 -3.35 -12.68
CA ALA A 150 14.88 -3.04 -12.13
C ALA A 150 15.46 -1.72 -12.68
N ALA A 151 15.06 -1.33 -13.89
CA ALA A 151 15.41 -0.07 -14.51
C ALA A 151 14.95 1.18 -13.73
N ASN A 152 14.00 1.08 -12.79
CA ASN A 152 13.64 2.19 -11.90
C ASN A 152 14.67 2.40 -10.76
N GLY A 153 15.68 1.53 -10.66
CA GLY A 153 16.74 1.57 -9.67
C GLY A 153 16.32 1.12 -8.27
N TRP A 154 15.20 0.40 -8.12
CA TRP A 154 14.69 -0.09 -6.84
C TRP A 154 14.68 -1.61 -6.82
N PHE A 155 15.49 -2.19 -5.95
CA PHE A 155 15.72 -3.62 -5.83
C PHE A 155 15.21 -4.12 -4.49
N LYS A 156 14.58 -5.30 -4.49
CA LYS A 156 14.14 -5.97 -3.26
C LYS A 156 15.03 -7.18 -3.05
N LEU A 157 15.78 -7.18 -1.97
CA LEU A 157 16.65 -8.28 -1.60
C LEU A 157 16.01 -9.03 -0.43
N LYS A 158 15.75 -10.32 -0.64
CA LYS A 158 14.99 -11.21 0.25
C LYS A 158 15.73 -12.53 0.42
N PRO A 159 15.34 -13.38 1.39
CA PRO A 159 15.92 -14.72 1.54
C PRO A 159 15.89 -15.55 0.25
N SER A 160 14.85 -15.39 -0.57
CA SER A 160 14.73 -16.10 -1.85
C SER A 160 15.74 -15.66 -2.93
N ALA A 161 16.52 -14.61 -2.69
CA ALA A 161 17.67 -14.23 -3.50
C ALA A 161 18.98 -14.88 -3.02
N SER A 162 18.96 -15.55 -1.86
CA SER A 162 20.09 -16.32 -1.33
C SER A 162 20.01 -17.77 -1.82
N LYS A 163 21.16 -18.34 -2.18
CA LYS A 163 21.29 -19.78 -2.47
C LYS A 163 21.29 -20.65 -1.20
N ASP A 164 21.60 -20.04 -0.05
CA ASP A 164 21.64 -20.74 1.25
C ASP A 164 20.24 -21.20 1.70
N CYS A 165 19.20 -20.57 1.13
CA CYS A 165 17.80 -20.83 1.42
C CYS A 165 17.11 -21.72 0.38
N ASP A 166 17.86 -22.39 -0.49
CA ASP A 166 17.27 -23.30 -1.48
C ASP A 166 16.86 -24.63 -0.82
N LEU A 167 15.68 -25.13 -1.19
CA LEU A 167 15.18 -26.45 -0.79
C LEU A 167 15.00 -27.34 -2.02
N ASP A 168 15.80 -28.39 -2.15
CA ASP A 168 15.55 -29.48 -3.08
C ASP A 168 14.61 -30.48 -2.41
N LEU A 169 13.38 -30.61 -2.93
CA LEU A 169 12.33 -31.47 -2.36
C LEU A 169 11.78 -32.42 -3.41
N ALA A 170 11.36 -33.61 -2.99
CA ALA A 170 10.73 -34.58 -3.86
C ALA A 170 9.28 -34.17 -4.15
N LEU A 171 8.91 -34.11 -5.42
CA LEU A 171 7.53 -33.98 -5.89
C LEU A 171 6.84 -35.34 -5.80
N VAL A 172 5.84 -35.44 -4.93
CA VAL A 172 5.21 -36.72 -4.58
C VAL A 172 3.74 -36.82 -4.96
N ALA A 173 3.07 -35.70 -5.22
CA ALA A 173 1.67 -35.71 -5.65
C ALA A 173 1.27 -34.44 -6.41
N ILE A 174 0.28 -34.56 -7.29
CA ILE A 174 -0.22 -33.51 -8.17
C ILE A 174 -1.74 -33.44 -8.09
N PHE A 175 -2.27 -32.23 -7.87
CA PHE A 175 -3.71 -31.97 -7.73
C PHE A 175 -4.14 -30.84 -8.65
N PRO A 176 -4.53 -31.15 -9.90
CA PRO A 176 -5.07 -30.17 -10.83
C PRO A 176 -6.31 -29.48 -10.24
N GLY A 177 -6.41 -28.15 -10.37
CA GLY A 177 -7.60 -27.41 -9.94
C GLY A 177 -7.75 -27.18 -8.43
N ALA A 178 -6.95 -27.82 -7.58
CA ALA A 178 -7.06 -27.72 -6.12
C ALA A 178 -6.52 -26.40 -5.52
N GLY A 179 -5.82 -25.60 -6.31
CA GLY A 179 -5.19 -24.36 -5.89
C GLY A 179 -6.10 -23.14 -6.05
N ARG A 180 -5.64 -21.99 -5.52
CA ARG A 180 -6.33 -20.70 -5.74
C ARG A 180 -6.49 -20.45 -7.24
N ASN A 181 -7.68 -19.98 -7.63
CA ASN A 181 -8.05 -19.71 -9.03
C ASN A 181 -7.94 -20.94 -9.95
N GLY A 182 -8.13 -22.15 -9.42
CA GLY A 182 -8.11 -23.40 -10.21
C GLY A 182 -6.71 -23.84 -10.65
N LYS A 183 -5.65 -23.31 -10.02
CA LYS A 183 -4.28 -23.76 -10.31
C LYS A 183 -4.01 -25.17 -9.78
N THR A 184 -3.06 -25.86 -10.40
CA THR A 184 -2.55 -27.14 -9.89
C THR A 184 -1.79 -26.94 -8.58
N VAL A 185 -2.02 -27.81 -7.60
CA VAL A 185 -1.20 -27.90 -6.38
C VAL A 185 -0.27 -29.09 -6.51
N TYR A 186 1.03 -28.82 -6.39
CA TYR A 186 2.09 -29.80 -6.31
C TYR A 186 2.45 -30.01 -4.84
N ARG A 187 2.64 -31.25 -4.42
CA ARG A 187 2.95 -31.62 -3.04
C ARG A 187 4.36 -32.17 -2.95
N PHE A 188 5.07 -31.74 -1.91
CA PHE A 188 6.49 -32.04 -1.76
C PHE A 188 6.80 -32.71 -0.43
N ALA A 189 7.82 -33.56 -0.45
CA ALA A 189 8.34 -34.27 0.72
C ALA A 189 9.84 -34.03 0.91
N ALA A 190 10.28 -34.10 2.17
CA ALA A 190 11.68 -34.11 2.57
C ALA A 190 12.03 -35.49 3.15
N TYR A 191 13.32 -35.84 3.16
CA TYR A 191 13.78 -37.15 3.65
C TYR A 191 13.90 -37.18 5.18
N ASP A 192 13.20 -38.08 5.86
CA ASP A 192 13.30 -38.27 7.32
C ASP A 192 14.34 -39.36 7.62
N GLU A 193 15.56 -38.94 7.97
CA GLU A 193 16.68 -39.83 8.25
C GLU A 193 16.41 -40.79 9.42
N LYS A 194 15.59 -40.38 10.40
CA LYS A 194 15.30 -41.18 11.60
C LYS A 194 14.37 -42.32 11.27
N ALA A 195 13.34 -42.04 10.48
CA ALA A 195 12.35 -43.04 10.05
C ALA A 195 12.75 -43.78 8.77
N LYS A 196 13.81 -43.33 8.08
CA LYS A 196 14.28 -43.83 6.78
C LYS A 196 13.16 -43.85 5.74
N ASN A 197 12.37 -42.79 5.69
CA ASN A 197 11.26 -42.61 4.77
C ASN A 197 11.13 -41.13 4.38
N TYR A 198 10.11 -40.79 3.59
CA TYR A 198 9.87 -39.42 3.13
C TYR A 198 8.65 -38.84 3.82
N LYS A 199 8.69 -37.54 4.11
CA LYS A 199 7.65 -36.87 4.89
C LYS A 199 7.09 -35.68 4.15
N LEU A 200 5.77 -35.71 3.91
CA LEU A 200 5.07 -34.62 3.24
C LEU A 200 5.19 -33.31 4.03
N CYS A 201 5.71 -32.26 3.38
CA CYS A 201 6.12 -31.02 4.04
C CYS A 201 5.49 -29.75 3.44
N LEU A 202 5.17 -29.75 2.12
CA LEU A 202 4.81 -28.52 1.42
C LEU A 202 3.76 -28.74 0.31
N GLY A 203 2.95 -27.71 0.06
CA GLY A 203 2.19 -27.57 -1.19
C GLY A 203 2.55 -26.27 -1.90
N CYS A 204 2.79 -26.31 -3.21
CA CYS A 204 3.11 -25.15 -4.04
C CYS A 204 2.40 -25.20 -5.39
N SER A 205 2.12 -24.03 -5.99
CA SER A 205 1.37 -23.90 -7.25
C SER A 205 2.00 -22.93 -8.24
N TYR A 206 3.17 -22.35 -7.93
CA TYR A 206 3.75 -21.24 -8.69
C TYR A 206 5.25 -21.45 -8.90
N GLY A 207 5.76 -20.92 -10.02
CA GLY A 207 7.18 -20.64 -10.20
C GLY A 207 7.79 -21.18 -11.48
N LEU A 208 7.43 -22.40 -11.89
CA LEU A 208 7.91 -22.98 -13.14
C LEU A 208 7.10 -22.47 -14.34
N ALA A 209 7.74 -22.47 -15.51
CA ALA A 209 7.09 -22.19 -16.78
C ALA A 209 6.11 -23.31 -17.14
N LYS A 210 5.15 -23.00 -18.02
CA LYS A 210 4.04 -23.91 -18.35
C LYS A 210 4.53 -25.19 -19.04
N ASP A 211 5.46 -25.06 -19.97
CA ASP A 211 6.12 -26.16 -20.67
C ASP A 211 6.85 -27.10 -19.71
N VAL A 212 7.55 -26.56 -18.70
CA VAL A 212 8.20 -27.36 -17.66
C VAL A 212 7.16 -28.13 -16.83
N HIS A 213 6.04 -27.49 -16.49
CA HIS A 213 4.93 -28.18 -15.81
C HIS A 213 4.35 -29.33 -16.65
N ASP A 214 4.17 -29.11 -17.94
CA ASP A 214 3.64 -30.12 -18.85
C ASP A 214 4.62 -31.30 -18.99
N ALA A 215 5.93 -31.03 -19.08
CA ALA A 215 6.99 -32.04 -19.11
C ALA A 215 7.05 -32.88 -17.83
N ILE A 216 7.06 -32.23 -16.65
CA ILE A 216 7.03 -32.92 -15.35
C ILE A 216 5.83 -33.86 -15.27
N ARG A 217 4.66 -33.40 -15.73
CA ARG A 217 3.43 -34.20 -15.71
C ARG A 217 3.54 -35.44 -16.58
N MET A 218 4.19 -35.35 -17.74
CA MET A 218 4.45 -36.52 -18.59
C MET A 218 5.37 -37.52 -17.88
N GLU A 219 6.43 -37.03 -17.24
CA GLU A 219 7.43 -37.89 -16.59
C GLU A 219 6.90 -38.64 -15.37
N CYS A 220 6.02 -37.97 -14.60
CA CYS A 220 5.33 -38.56 -13.46
C CYS A 220 4.40 -39.73 -13.84
N GLY A 221 4.00 -39.83 -15.11
CA GLY A 221 3.14 -40.89 -15.61
C GLY A 221 1.73 -40.86 -15.00
N GLN A 222 1.13 -42.04 -14.86
CA GLN A 222 -0.20 -42.20 -14.29
C GLN A 222 -0.17 -42.04 -12.77
N LEU A 223 -1.05 -41.19 -12.24
CA LEU A 223 -1.14 -40.94 -10.80
C LEU A 223 -1.87 -42.07 -10.05
N LEU A 224 -1.40 -42.35 -8.84
CA LEU A 224 -1.92 -43.34 -7.90
C LEU A 224 -3.00 -42.71 -6.99
N GLU A 225 -3.97 -43.53 -6.57
CA GLU A 225 -4.98 -43.13 -5.55
C GLU A 225 -4.41 -43.12 -4.14
N GLU A 226 -3.58 -44.12 -3.86
CA GLU A 226 -2.95 -44.30 -2.56
C GLU A 226 -1.51 -43.81 -2.60
N ALA A 227 -1.04 -43.31 -1.47
CA ALA A 227 0.34 -42.90 -1.34
C ALA A 227 1.28 -44.12 -1.32
N PRO A 228 2.46 -44.02 -1.95
CA PRO A 228 3.52 -45.00 -1.80
C PRO A 228 3.86 -45.25 -0.32
N GLU A 229 4.32 -46.46 0.00
CA GLU A 229 4.66 -46.86 1.39
C GLU A 229 5.80 -46.03 1.97
N GLU A 230 6.67 -45.50 1.10
CA GLU A 230 7.78 -44.62 1.41
C GLU A 230 7.33 -43.23 1.88
N LEU A 231 6.09 -42.83 1.60
CA LEU A 231 5.56 -41.51 1.95
C LEU A 231 4.74 -41.53 3.24
N THR A 232 5.23 -40.81 4.24
CA THR A 232 4.54 -40.56 5.51
C THR A 232 4.00 -39.14 5.62
N TYR A 233 3.03 -38.97 6.53
CA TYR A 233 2.34 -37.71 6.77
C TYR A 233 2.67 -37.17 8.15
N TYR A 234 2.72 -35.85 8.25
CA TYR A 234 2.63 -35.18 9.54
C TYR A 234 1.14 -34.97 9.92
N GLY A 235 0.62 -35.75 10.86
CA GLY A 235 -0.76 -35.65 11.36
C GLY A 235 -1.72 -36.68 10.74
N LYS A 236 -3.02 -36.36 10.68
CA LYS A 236 -4.05 -37.28 10.13
C LYS A 236 -3.83 -37.52 8.63
N ARG A 237 -3.80 -38.80 8.22
CA ARG A 237 -3.73 -39.22 6.81
C ARG A 237 -4.83 -38.50 6.00
N PRO A 238 -4.51 -37.85 4.87
CA PRO A 238 -5.54 -37.38 3.95
C PRO A 238 -6.38 -38.59 3.52
N MET A 239 -7.68 -38.59 3.83
CA MET A 239 -8.58 -39.64 3.34
C MET A 239 -8.72 -39.48 1.81
N ASN A 240 -8.53 -40.59 1.09
CA ASN A 240 -8.80 -40.85 -0.32
C ASN A 240 -8.91 -39.63 -1.23
N ILE A 241 -7.89 -39.47 -2.07
CA ILE A 241 -7.88 -38.45 -3.12
C ILE A 241 -8.60 -39.05 -4.33
N ASP A 242 -9.68 -38.39 -4.72
CA ASP A 242 -10.43 -38.65 -5.94
C ASP A 242 -9.52 -38.53 -7.18
N LYS A 243 -9.36 -39.63 -7.96
CA LYS A 243 -8.48 -39.68 -9.16
C LYS A 243 -8.77 -38.54 -10.14
N GLU A 244 -10.02 -38.10 -10.24
CA GLU A 244 -10.39 -37.03 -11.16
C GLU A 244 -9.88 -35.65 -10.71
N LYS A 245 -9.40 -35.53 -9.46
CA LYS A 245 -8.94 -34.28 -8.82
C LYS A 245 -7.44 -34.28 -8.52
N GLY A 246 -6.74 -35.38 -8.76
CA GLY A 246 -5.31 -35.52 -8.51
C GLY A 246 -4.91 -36.91 -8.02
N GLY A 247 -3.65 -37.07 -7.65
CA GLY A 247 -3.14 -38.32 -7.09
C GLY A 247 -1.65 -38.25 -6.75
N PHE A 248 -1.15 -39.36 -6.21
CA PHE A 248 0.27 -39.54 -5.87
C PHE A 248 1.07 -39.98 -7.09
N ILE A 249 2.36 -39.67 -7.07
CA ILE A 249 3.29 -40.14 -8.09
C ILE A 249 3.90 -41.44 -7.57
N ASP A 250 4.08 -42.40 -8.48
CA ASP A 250 4.84 -43.62 -8.19
C ASP A 250 6.24 -43.29 -7.66
N PHE A 251 6.71 -44.01 -6.65
CA PHE A 251 7.97 -43.71 -5.96
C PHE A 251 9.17 -43.68 -6.93
N GLU A 252 9.20 -44.58 -7.92
CA GLU A 252 10.28 -44.63 -8.92
C GLU A 252 10.26 -43.43 -9.89
N ARG A 253 9.16 -42.66 -9.91
CA ARG A 253 8.94 -41.51 -10.80
C ARG A 253 8.94 -40.17 -10.08
N TRP A 254 9.28 -40.13 -8.81
CA TRP A 254 9.39 -38.87 -8.08
C TRP A 254 10.44 -37.96 -8.72
N GLN A 255 10.13 -36.66 -8.74
CA GLN A 255 10.96 -35.64 -9.36
C GLN A 255 11.55 -34.73 -8.29
N VAL A 256 12.77 -34.25 -8.45
CA VAL A 256 13.36 -33.28 -7.53
C VAL A 256 13.13 -31.87 -8.04
N ILE A 257 12.49 -31.03 -7.22
CA ILE A 257 12.22 -29.63 -7.55
C ILE A 257 12.91 -28.74 -6.51
N LYS A 258 13.67 -27.77 -7.02
CA LYS A 258 14.25 -26.70 -6.22
C LYS A 258 13.18 -25.67 -5.87
N ILE A 259 13.05 -25.34 -4.60
CA ILE A 259 12.05 -24.43 -4.06
C ILE A 259 12.72 -23.36 -3.22
N THR A 260 12.31 -22.10 -3.42
CA THR A 260 12.71 -20.96 -2.58
C THR A 260 11.52 -20.44 -1.80
N SER A 261 11.76 -19.83 -0.64
CA SER A 261 10.73 -19.16 0.16
C SER A 261 11.29 -17.91 0.84
N ASN A 262 10.43 -16.94 1.13
CA ASN A 262 10.82 -15.69 1.83
C ASN A 262 10.88 -15.84 3.36
N GLY A 263 10.86 -17.05 3.90
CA GLY A 263 10.94 -17.31 5.34
C GLY A 263 9.91 -18.32 5.83
N VAL A 264 9.84 -18.48 7.16
CA VAL A 264 8.83 -19.30 7.83
C VAL A 264 7.89 -18.40 8.62
N ARG A 265 6.59 -18.70 8.60
CA ARG A 265 5.59 -18.06 9.45
C ARG A 265 4.65 -19.11 10.02
N ASN A 266 4.55 -19.20 11.34
CA ASN A 266 3.71 -20.18 12.04
C ASN A 266 3.96 -21.63 11.56
N GLY A 267 5.24 -22.00 11.35
CA GLY A 267 5.65 -23.32 10.90
C GLY A 267 5.35 -23.64 9.42
N LYS A 268 4.99 -22.63 8.61
CA LYS A 268 4.76 -22.76 7.17
C LYS A 268 5.66 -21.83 6.37
N LEU A 269 6.14 -22.29 5.22
CA LEU A 269 6.90 -21.45 4.29
C LEU A 269 6.06 -20.27 3.77
N VAL A 270 6.69 -19.10 3.68
CA VAL A 270 6.07 -17.86 3.15
C VAL A 270 6.38 -17.73 1.67
N ASP A 271 5.34 -17.61 0.85
CA ASP A 271 5.43 -17.50 -0.62
C ASP A 271 6.42 -18.50 -1.24
N PRO A 272 6.24 -19.82 -1.02
CA PRO A 272 7.08 -20.83 -1.65
C PRO A 272 6.91 -20.79 -3.17
N VAL A 273 8.03 -20.82 -3.89
CA VAL A 273 8.09 -20.77 -5.36
C VAL A 273 9.00 -21.88 -5.87
N MET A 274 8.50 -22.70 -6.80
CA MET A 274 9.29 -23.67 -7.54
C MET A 274 10.21 -22.94 -8.51
N ARG A 275 11.51 -23.15 -8.43
CA ARG A 275 12.50 -22.44 -9.25
C ARG A 275 13.00 -23.27 -10.41
N GLU A 276 13.29 -24.54 -10.15
CA GLU A 276 14.03 -25.37 -11.09
C GLU A 276 13.65 -26.83 -10.95
N TRP A 277 13.59 -27.54 -12.07
CA TRP A 277 13.48 -28.99 -12.09
C TRP A 277 14.89 -29.58 -12.13
N ARG A 278 15.27 -30.27 -11.05
CA ARG A 278 16.63 -30.73 -10.78
C ARG A 278 16.86 -32.12 -11.36
N LEU A 279 16.97 -32.20 -12.69
CA LEU A 279 17.29 -33.43 -13.41
C LEU A 279 18.67 -33.99 -13.05
N ASP A 280 19.55 -33.14 -12.49
CA ASP A 280 20.89 -33.48 -12.03
C ASP A 280 20.90 -34.18 -10.65
N LYS A 281 19.78 -34.16 -9.92
CA LYS A 281 19.72 -34.69 -8.55
C LYS A 281 18.72 -35.85 -8.42
N PRO A 282 19.17 -37.01 -7.90
CA PRO A 282 18.25 -38.07 -7.52
C PRO A 282 17.50 -37.76 -6.20
N VAL A 283 16.40 -38.48 -5.98
CA VAL A 283 15.49 -38.30 -4.84
C VAL A 283 16.14 -38.58 -3.48
N ASP A 284 17.18 -39.39 -3.43
CA ASP A 284 17.94 -39.69 -2.20
C ASP A 284 18.93 -38.58 -1.81
N GLN A 285 19.13 -37.57 -2.66
CA GLN A 285 19.99 -36.40 -2.42
C GLN A 285 19.19 -35.11 -2.14
N ILE A 286 17.89 -35.24 -1.82
CA ILE A 286 17.04 -34.11 -1.43
C ILE A 286 17.34 -33.65 0.00
N ASN A 287 16.80 -32.49 0.38
CA ASN A 287 16.92 -32.01 1.76
C ASN A 287 16.23 -32.92 2.77
N THR A 288 16.82 -32.97 3.97
CA THR A 288 16.27 -33.75 5.08
C THR A 288 15.10 -33.03 5.74
N TRP A 289 14.30 -33.78 6.49
CA TRP A 289 13.18 -33.26 7.26
C TRP A 289 13.63 -32.26 8.34
N ASP A 290 14.77 -32.52 8.98
CA ASP A 290 15.33 -31.62 9.98
C ASP A 290 15.83 -30.32 9.30
N GLU A 291 16.47 -30.40 8.13
CA GLU A 291 16.81 -29.21 7.34
C GLU A 291 15.59 -28.38 6.91
N PHE A 292 14.49 -29.03 6.54
CA PHE A 292 13.24 -28.35 6.20
C PHE A 292 12.64 -27.66 7.43
N ARG A 293 12.68 -28.31 8.60
CA ARG A 293 12.17 -27.72 9.86
C ARG A 293 13.01 -26.54 10.34
N ASP A 294 14.31 -26.62 10.15
CA ASP A 294 15.27 -25.59 10.57
C ASP A 294 15.44 -24.50 9.50
N TYR A 295 14.57 -24.46 8.49
CA TYR A 295 14.58 -23.44 7.43
C TYR A 295 14.54 -22.01 7.97
N SER A 296 13.85 -21.77 9.09
CA SER A 296 13.81 -20.45 9.72
C SER A 296 15.20 -19.98 10.19
N THR A 297 16.03 -20.91 10.67
CA THR A 297 17.42 -20.62 11.07
C THR A 297 18.28 -20.39 9.85
N LYS A 298 18.13 -21.21 8.79
CA LYS A 298 18.81 -20.98 7.50
C LYS A 298 18.54 -19.57 6.95
N VAL A 299 17.30 -19.11 7.05
CA VAL A 299 16.90 -17.77 6.62
C VAL A 299 17.55 -16.67 7.48
N GLN A 300 17.63 -16.85 8.80
CA GLN A 300 18.27 -15.88 9.69
C GLN A 300 19.77 -15.70 9.40
N ASP A 301 20.43 -16.78 8.97
CA ASP A 301 21.88 -16.80 8.72
C ASP A 301 22.24 -16.64 7.23
N CYS A 302 21.26 -16.42 6.35
CA CYS A 302 21.49 -16.42 4.91
C CYS A 302 22.22 -15.18 4.42
N LYS A 303 23.00 -15.35 3.34
CA LYS A 303 23.78 -14.28 2.72
C LYS A 303 23.33 -14.03 1.28
N LEU A 304 23.57 -12.83 0.75
CA LEU A 304 23.36 -12.61 -0.68
C LEU A 304 24.43 -13.40 -1.44
N GLY A 305 24.01 -14.07 -2.51
CA GLY A 305 24.95 -14.79 -3.37
C GLY A 305 25.95 -13.84 -4.04
N ASP A 306 27.13 -14.36 -4.37
CA ASP A 306 28.17 -13.59 -5.08
C ASP A 306 27.89 -13.39 -6.57
N GLU A 307 26.94 -14.13 -7.11
CA GLU A 307 26.64 -14.12 -8.54
C GLU A 307 25.85 -12.87 -8.94
N VAL A 308 26.43 -12.13 -9.87
CA VAL A 308 25.71 -11.22 -10.75
C VAL A 308 24.64 -12.06 -11.42
N ALA A 309 23.36 -11.78 -11.15
CA ALA A 309 22.30 -12.35 -11.97
C ALA A 309 22.65 -12.04 -13.43
N ASP A 310 22.75 -13.06 -14.28
CA ASP A 310 22.68 -12.92 -15.74
C ASP A 310 21.27 -12.36 -16.02
N SER A 311 21.12 -11.05 -15.85
CA SER A 311 20.04 -10.31 -16.44
C SER A 311 20.53 -9.91 -17.82
N ASP A 312 19.87 -10.47 -18.83
CA ASP A 312 19.98 -10.05 -20.23
C ASP A 312 20.24 -8.54 -20.31
N GLU A 313 21.27 -8.17 -21.07
CA GLU A 313 21.70 -6.80 -21.32
C GLU A 313 20.55 -5.95 -21.90
N GLU A 314 19.65 -5.46 -21.06
CA GLU A 314 18.80 -4.33 -21.42
C GLU A 314 19.62 -3.06 -21.24
N GLU A 315 20.05 -2.48 -22.38
CA GLU A 315 20.72 -1.18 -22.45
C GLU A 315 20.12 -0.19 -21.45
N ASP A 316 21.00 0.26 -20.56
CA ASP A 316 20.77 1.17 -19.44
C ASP A 316 20.37 2.56 -19.98
N ARG A 317 19.12 2.73 -20.44
CA ARG A 317 18.59 4.04 -20.83
C ARG A 317 18.40 4.88 -19.58
N LYS A 318 19.43 5.66 -19.24
CA LYS A 318 19.36 6.73 -18.24
C LYS A 318 18.14 7.61 -18.57
N PRO A 319 17.13 7.72 -17.68
CA PRO A 319 16.07 8.70 -17.88
C PRO A 319 16.70 10.09 -17.91
N ASP A 320 16.28 10.91 -18.89
CA ASP A 320 16.78 12.26 -19.07
C ASP A 320 16.51 13.07 -17.78
N PRO A 321 17.54 13.55 -17.06
CA PRO A 321 17.32 14.30 -15.83
C PRO A 321 16.64 15.62 -16.22
N LEU A 322 15.35 15.75 -15.88
CA LEU A 322 14.70 17.05 -15.81
C LEU A 322 15.62 17.98 -15.01
N LYS A 323 15.92 19.19 -15.51
CA LYS A 323 16.75 20.16 -14.79
C LYS A 323 16.16 20.40 -13.39
N VAL A 324 16.78 19.81 -12.37
CA VAL A 324 16.32 19.94 -10.98
C VAL A 324 17.14 21.04 -10.31
N GLU A 325 16.50 22.18 -10.07
CA GLU A 325 17.04 23.20 -9.17
C GLU A 325 17.05 22.67 -7.73
N ARG A 326 18.16 22.90 -7.02
CA ARG A 326 18.33 22.53 -5.61
C ARG A 326 17.22 23.14 -4.77
N ILE A 327 16.31 22.31 -4.25
CA ILE A 327 15.11 22.76 -3.55
C ILE A 327 15.48 23.07 -2.09
N THR A 328 15.27 24.31 -1.65
CA THR A 328 15.47 24.72 -0.25
C THR A 328 14.12 24.96 0.44
N ARG A 329 14.05 24.86 1.78
CA ARG A 329 12.82 25.18 2.55
C ARG A 329 12.22 26.54 2.15
N LYS A 330 13.07 27.54 1.95
CA LYS A 330 12.65 28.90 1.56
C LYS A 330 11.96 28.94 0.19
N ALA A 331 12.41 28.13 -0.78
CA ALA A 331 11.81 28.06 -2.11
C ALA A 331 10.41 27.42 -2.11
N ILE A 332 10.08 26.62 -1.10
CA ILE A 332 8.75 25.97 -0.98
C ILE A 332 7.72 26.95 -0.41
N HIS A 333 8.09 27.76 0.60
CA HIS A 333 7.21 28.81 1.12
C HIS A 333 6.92 29.93 0.11
N GLN A 334 7.77 30.08 -0.90
CA GLN A 334 7.63 31.08 -1.96
C GLN A 334 6.93 30.55 -3.22
N ALA A 335 6.70 29.24 -3.31
CA ALA A 335 5.99 28.66 -4.44
C ALA A 335 4.51 29.05 -4.35
N ALA A 336 3.97 29.62 -5.43
CA ALA A 336 2.54 29.88 -5.52
C ALA A 336 1.78 28.55 -5.36
N PRO A 337 0.75 28.47 -4.50
CA PRO A 337 0.00 27.25 -4.31
C PRO A 337 -0.61 26.83 -5.65
N VAL A 338 -0.30 25.60 -6.08
CA VAL A 338 -1.06 24.97 -7.16
C VAL A 338 -2.49 24.81 -6.64
N GLN A 339 -3.44 25.45 -7.33
CA GLN A 339 -4.86 25.35 -7.03
C GLN A 339 -5.34 23.91 -7.28
N LEU A 340 -5.18 23.05 -6.28
CA LEU A 340 -5.88 21.77 -6.23
C LEU A 340 -7.37 22.07 -6.04
N LYS A 341 -8.22 21.55 -6.93
CA LYS A 341 -9.67 21.57 -6.74
C LYS A 341 -9.97 20.81 -5.44
N ARG A 342 -10.44 21.54 -4.44
CA ARG A 342 -10.91 21.00 -3.16
C ARG A 342 -11.96 19.91 -3.41
N ALA A 343 -11.89 18.81 -2.65
CA ALA A 343 -12.84 17.71 -2.74
C ALA A 343 -14.23 18.16 -2.30
N LYS A 344 -15.27 17.78 -3.04
CA LYS A 344 -16.66 18.14 -2.75
C LYS A 344 -17.09 17.51 -1.41
N LEU A 345 -17.50 18.35 -0.46
CA LEU A 345 -18.12 17.97 0.80
C LEU A 345 -19.63 17.82 0.60
N GLU A 346 -20.21 16.69 1.02
CA GLU A 346 -21.66 16.59 1.10
C GLU A 346 -22.16 17.40 2.29
N SER A 347 -22.92 18.45 2.01
CA SER A 347 -23.51 19.36 3.00
C SER A 347 -24.99 19.63 2.71
N SER A 348 -25.64 20.44 3.54
CA SER A 348 -27.00 20.95 3.30
C SER A 348 -27.14 21.78 2.03
N LEU A 349 -26.04 22.24 1.41
CA LEU A 349 -26.05 22.91 0.10
C LEU A 349 -25.94 21.95 -1.09
N SER A 350 -25.82 20.63 -0.86
CA SER A 350 -25.62 19.65 -1.93
C SER A 350 -26.81 19.62 -2.88
N GLY A 351 -26.58 19.93 -4.16
CA GLY A 351 -27.64 19.94 -5.17
C GLY A 351 -28.56 21.17 -5.13
N ILE A 352 -28.34 22.10 -4.20
CA ILE A 352 -29.08 23.36 -4.13
C ILE A 352 -28.48 24.35 -5.14
N GLU A 353 -29.35 25.03 -5.88
CA GLU A 353 -28.95 26.10 -6.77
C GLU A 353 -28.72 27.40 -5.99
N VAL A 354 -27.50 27.93 -6.07
CA VAL A 354 -27.09 29.17 -5.42
C VAL A 354 -26.58 30.16 -6.47
N ALA A 355 -27.18 31.36 -6.50
CA ALA A 355 -26.72 32.43 -7.37
C ALA A 355 -25.59 33.24 -6.71
N VAL A 356 -24.53 33.55 -7.45
CA VAL A 356 -23.49 34.48 -6.99
C VAL A 356 -23.52 35.74 -7.86
N LEU A 357 -24.07 36.81 -7.30
CA LEU A 357 -24.17 38.09 -8.00
C LEU A 357 -22.83 38.82 -7.98
N GLN A 358 -22.35 39.18 -9.17
CA GLN A 358 -21.15 39.97 -9.33
C GLN A 358 -21.35 41.41 -8.81
N GLY A 359 -20.52 41.80 -7.85
CA GLY A 359 -20.36 43.16 -7.36
C GLY A 359 -19.13 43.83 -7.97
N THR A 360 -18.32 44.48 -7.13
CA THR A 360 -17.17 45.29 -7.55
C THR A 360 -15.90 44.50 -7.82
N SER A 361 -15.76 43.29 -7.27
CA SER A 361 -14.57 42.45 -7.41
C SER A 361 -14.90 41.08 -7.99
N ASP A 362 -14.36 40.78 -9.18
CA ASP A 362 -14.50 39.45 -9.79
C ASP A 362 -13.75 38.37 -9.00
N ALA A 363 -12.69 38.75 -8.27
CA ALA A 363 -11.94 37.85 -7.41
C ALA A 363 -12.80 37.33 -6.24
N VAL A 364 -13.58 38.22 -5.61
CA VAL A 364 -14.51 37.84 -4.52
C VAL A 364 -15.61 36.93 -5.05
N ARG A 365 -16.14 37.21 -6.25
CA ARG A 365 -17.11 36.33 -6.91
C ARG A 365 -16.56 34.92 -7.11
N ARG A 366 -15.39 34.79 -7.75
CA ARG A 366 -14.77 33.48 -7.99
C ARG A 366 -14.52 32.72 -6.68
N LYS A 367 -14.05 33.42 -5.64
CA LYS A 367 -13.86 32.84 -4.30
C LYS A 367 -15.16 32.28 -3.73
N CYS A 368 -16.27 33.02 -3.81
CA CYS A 368 -17.57 32.51 -3.37
C CYS A 368 -18.05 31.31 -4.20
N GLU A 369 -17.88 31.34 -5.53
CA GLU A 369 -18.24 30.22 -6.41
C GLU A 369 -17.45 28.94 -6.08
N GLU A 370 -16.16 29.08 -5.73
CA GLU A 370 -15.30 27.96 -5.33
C GLU A 370 -15.73 27.36 -3.99
N ILE A 371 -16.01 28.20 -2.99
CA ILE A 371 -16.50 27.74 -1.68
C ILE A 371 -17.85 27.02 -1.82
N LEU A 372 -18.78 27.56 -2.61
CA LEU A 372 -20.08 26.93 -2.82
C LEU A 372 -19.98 25.57 -3.52
N LYS A 373 -19.10 25.46 -4.53
CA LYS A 373 -18.82 24.17 -5.19
C LYS A 373 -18.19 23.16 -4.24
N HIS A 374 -17.33 23.63 -3.32
CA HIS A 374 -16.76 22.79 -2.26
C HIS A 374 -17.86 22.20 -1.37
N PHE A 375 -18.87 22.99 -0.97
CA PHE A 375 -20.04 22.50 -0.21
C PHE A 375 -21.10 21.76 -1.05
N GLY A 376 -20.83 21.58 -2.34
CA GLY A 376 -21.66 20.79 -3.23
C GLY A 376 -22.85 21.48 -3.89
N ALA A 377 -22.93 22.80 -3.79
CA ALA A 377 -23.95 23.62 -4.45
C ALA A 377 -23.79 23.66 -5.98
N SER A 378 -24.91 23.82 -6.67
CA SER A 378 -24.96 24.18 -8.10
C SER A 378 -24.90 25.70 -8.23
N VAL A 379 -23.82 26.24 -8.77
CA VAL A 379 -23.57 27.68 -8.78
C VAL A 379 -23.99 28.32 -10.10
N VAL A 380 -24.87 29.31 -10.03
CA VAL A 380 -25.35 30.10 -11.19
C VAL A 380 -24.96 31.57 -11.10
N LYS A 381 -24.85 32.25 -12.24
CA LYS A 381 -24.40 33.65 -12.31
C LYS A 381 -25.53 34.68 -12.15
N ALA A 382 -26.77 34.22 -12.20
CA ALA A 382 -27.97 35.05 -12.11
C ALA A 382 -29.07 34.27 -11.38
N ILE A 383 -30.00 34.98 -10.77
CA ILE A 383 -31.15 34.39 -10.08
C ILE A 383 -32.09 33.80 -11.14
N THR A 384 -32.45 32.53 -10.97
CA THR A 384 -33.46 31.84 -11.77
C THR A 384 -34.72 31.58 -10.94
N SER A 385 -35.73 30.93 -11.52
CA SER A 385 -36.92 30.50 -10.78
C SER A 385 -36.65 29.42 -9.72
N SER A 386 -35.55 28.66 -9.84
CA SER A 386 -35.16 27.61 -8.88
C SER A 386 -34.18 28.09 -7.81
N THR A 387 -33.66 29.31 -7.93
CA THR A 387 -32.68 29.86 -6.98
C THR A 387 -33.38 30.23 -5.66
N GLN A 388 -33.05 29.52 -4.58
CA GLN A 388 -33.57 29.83 -3.24
C GLN A 388 -32.59 30.65 -2.39
N LEU A 389 -31.29 30.57 -2.70
CA LEU A 389 -30.22 31.26 -1.98
C LEU A 389 -29.33 32.05 -2.96
N CYS A 390 -28.96 33.27 -2.57
CA CYS A 390 -28.13 34.16 -3.36
C CYS A 390 -27.02 34.79 -2.51
N ILE A 391 -25.81 34.87 -3.06
CA ILE A 391 -24.65 35.55 -2.47
C ILE A 391 -24.37 36.82 -3.27
N ALA A 392 -24.56 37.96 -2.64
CA ALA A 392 -24.30 39.26 -3.24
C ALA A 392 -22.89 39.75 -2.88
N THR A 393 -21.97 39.75 -3.84
CA THR A 393 -20.56 40.14 -3.61
C THR A 393 -20.32 41.65 -3.57
N ALA A 394 -21.39 42.45 -3.68
CA ALA A 394 -21.31 43.90 -3.57
C ALA A 394 -21.22 44.35 -2.11
N PRO A 395 -20.47 45.43 -1.81
CA PRO A 395 -20.28 45.89 -0.43
C PRO A 395 -21.54 46.52 0.20
N LYS A 396 -22.51 46.95 -0.63
CA LYS A 396 -23.74 47.62 -0.19
C LYS A 396 -24.97 47.02 -0.90
N PRO A 397 -26.14 46.98 -0.24
CA PRO A 397 -27.36 46.45 -0.84
C PRO A 397 -27.88 47.31 -1.99
N THR A 398 -27.44 48.56 -2.09
CA THR A 398 -27.82 49.53 -3.13
C THR A 398 -27.21 49.25 -4.50
N HIS A 399 -26.29 48.28 -4.62
CA HIS A 399 -25.71 47.92 -5.91
C HIS A 399 -26.79 47.37 -6.85
N PRO A 400 -26.86 47.76 -8.14
CA PRO A 400 -28.03 47.53 -8.99
C PRO A 400 -28.57 46.09 -8.99
N LYS A 401 -27.68 45.09 -9.16
CA LYS A 401 -28.07 43.67 -9.17
C LYS A 401 -28.54 43.17 -7.80
N THR A 402 -27.92 43.66 -6.72
CA THR A 402 -28.29 43.31 -5.35
C THR A 402 -29.61 43.97 -4.97
N ALA A 403 -29.77 45.25 -5.27
CA ALA A 403 -31.00 46.01 -5.02
C ALA A 403 -32.18 45.40 -5.77
N GLN A 404 -31.98 44.99 -7.03
CA GLN A 404 -32.99 44.30 -7.82
C GLN A 404 -33.37 42.94 -7.21
N ALA A 405 -32.39 42.14 -6.76
CA ALA A 405 -32.66 40.86 -6.11
C ALA A 405 -33.48 41.03 -4.82
N ILE A 406 -33.15 42.05 -4.03
CA ILE A 406 -33.87 42.39 -2.79
C ILE A 406 -35.30 42.85 -3.12
N SER A 407 -35.48 43.74 -4.10
CA SER A 407 -36.80 44.27 -4.45
C SER A 407 -37.73 43.22 -5.05
N GLN A 408 -37.17 42.21 -5.72
CA GLN A 408 -37.94 41.10 -6.31
C GLN A 408 -38.39 40.07 -5.28
N ASN A 409 -37.75 40.01 -4.10
CA ASN A 409 -38.08 39.09 -3.00
C ASN A 409 -38.21 37.61 -3.43
N THR A 410 -37.40 37.18 -4.40
CA THR A 410 -37.47 35.81 -4.96
C THR A 410 -36.64 34.80 -4.19
N CYS A 411 -35.55 35.23 -3.53
CA CYS A 411 -34.61 34.39 -2.78
C CYS A 411 -34.01 35.12 -1.58
N THR A 412 -33.38 34.37 -0.67
CA THR A 412 -32.60 34.93 0.47
C THR A 412 -31.24 35.42 -0.03
N VAL A 413 -30.87 36.66 0.31
CA VAL A 413 -29.64 37.33 -0.15
C VAL A 413 -28.67 37.54 1.01
N LEU A 414 -27.55 36.82 0.98
CA LEU A 414 -26.50 36.86 1.99
C LEU A 414 -25.22 37.55 1.49
N LYS A 415 -24.41 38.01 2.45
CA LYS A 415 -23.08 38.58 2.24
C LYS A 415 -22.03 37.46 2.09
N PRO A 416 -20.89 37.73 1.42
CA PRO A 416 -19.77 36.78 1.34
C PRO A 416 -19.22 36.36 2.72
N ALA A 417 -19.34 37.22 3.73
CA ALA A 417 -18.85 36.95 5.09
C ALA A 417 -19.41 35.65 5.69
N TRP A 418 -20.68 35.32 5.41
CA TRP A 418 -21.29 34.05 5.84
C TRP A 418 -20.59 32.84 5.22
N LEU A 419 -20.32 32.88 3.91
CA LEU A 419 -19.59 31.82 3.21
C LEU A 419 -18.16 31.68 3.71
N GLU A 420 -17.50 32.80 3.99
CA GLU A 420 -16.13 32.79 4.53
C GLU A 420 -16.07 32.14 5.91
N ARG A 421 -17.08 32.39 6.76
CA ARG A 421 -17.23 31.73 8.06
C ARG A 421 -17.48 30.23 7.91
N CYS A 422 -18.46 29.82 7.10
CA CYS A 422 -18.73 28.41 6.84
C CYS A 422 -17.49 27.69 6.28
N ASN A 423 -16.76 28.34 5.39
CA ASN A 423 -15.53 27.82 4.79
C ASN A 423 -14.37 27.66 5.78
N LYS A 424 -14.30 28.52 6.80
CA LYS A 424 -13.25 28.46 7.83
C LYS A 424 -13.42 27.22 8.71
N ASP A 425 -14.66 26.88 9.04
CA ASP A 425 -15.00 25.78 9.94
C ASP A 425 -15.37 24.48 9.19
N ASP A 426 -15.33 24.52 7.86
CA ASP A 426 -15.69 23.43 6.95
C ASP A 426 -17.09 22.84 7.22
N LEU A 427 -18.02 23.70 7.65
CA LEU A 427 -19.37 23.34 8.07
C LEU A 427 -20.34 24.47 7.68
N ILE A 428 -21.50 24.12 7.12
CA ILE A 428 -22.57 25.09 6.87
C ILE A 428 -23.21 25.49 8.19
N GLN A 429 -23.22 26.79 8.49
CA GLN A 429 -23.70 27.34 9.74
C GLN A 429 -24.89 28.29 9.51
N PRO A 430 -25.81 28.46 10.48
CA PRO A 430 -26.81 29.51 10.43
C PRO A 430 -26.18 30.90 10.25
N TRP A 431 -26.81 31.78 9.46
CA TRP A 431 -26.34 33.17 9.24
C TRP A 431 -26.67 34.09 10.42
N SER A 432 -25.84 35.10 10.64
CA SER A 432 -26.14 36.18 11.60
C SER A 432 -26.80 37.38 10.92
N GLU A 433 -27.48 38.23 11.69
CA GLU A 433 -28.11 39.47 11.16
C GLU A 433 -27.12 40.37 10.41
N SER A 434 -25.86 40.41 10.87
CA SER A 434 -24.77 41.17 10.24
C SER A 434 -24.35 40.64 8.87
N GLU A 435 -24.70 39.41 8.52
CA GLU A 435 -24.31 38.73 7.26
C GLU A 435 -25.44 38.72 6.22
N VAL A 436 -26.60 39.28 6.56
CA VAL A 436 -27.80 39.27 5.73
C VAL A 436 -27.96 40.60 5.01
N PHE A 437 -28.38 40.56 3.73
CA PHE A 437 -28.95 41.72 3.05
C PHE A 437 -30.47 41.65 2.97
N HIS A 438 -31.02 40.45 2.80
CA HIS A 438 -32.47 40.22 2.72
C HIS A 438 -32.79 38.75 3.01
N VAL A 439 -33.88 38.48 3.75
CA VAL A 439 -34.40 37.12 3.97
C VAL A 439 -35.79 37.04 3.36
N LYS A 440 -36.03 35.99 2.58
CA LYS A 440 -37.36 35.66 2.08
C LYS A 440 -38.06 34.74 3.08
N GLU A 441 -39.24 35.13 3.56
CA GLU A 441 -40.08 34.26 4.39
C GLU A 441 -40.51 33.00 3.63
N GLY A 442 -40.37 31.83 4.26
CA GLY A 442 -40.58 30.52 3.61
C GLY A 442 -39.54 30.15 2.55
N GLY A 443 -38.37 30.80 2.59
CA GLY A 443 -37.24 30.55 1.69
C GLY A 443 -36.34 29.40 2.14
N PHE A 444 -35.11 29.38 1.62
CA PHE A 444 -34.09 28.41 2.03
C PHE A 444 -33.82 28.54 3.55
N GLU A 445 -33.84 27.41 4.26
CA GLU A 445 -33.51 27.31 5.68
C GLU A 445 -32.41 26.26 5.87
N ILE A 446 -31.56 26.46 6.88
CA ILE A 446 -30.50 25.52 7.25
C ILE A 446 -31.05 24.69 8.41
N GLU A 447 -31.40 23.43 8.15
CA GLU A 447 -31.73 22.47 9.21
C GLU A 447 -30.47 22.19 10.04
N ASN A 448 -30.61 22.22 11.38
CA ASN A 448 -29.53 21.97 12.34
C ASN A 448 -29.09 20.50 12.39
#